data_AF-A0A0Q4ENR5-F1
#
_entry.id   AF-A0A0Q4ENR5-F1
#
_cell.length_a   1.000
_cell.length_b   1.000
_cell.length_c   1.000
_cell.angle_alpha   90.00
_cell.angle_beta   90.00
_cell.angle_gamma   90.00
#
_symmetry.space_group_name_H-M   'P 1'
#
loop_
_entity.id
_entity.type
_entity.pdbx_description
1 polymer ?
#
loop_
_entity_poly.entity_id
_entity_poly.type
_entity_poly.pdbx_seq_one_letter_code
_entity_poly.pdbx_strand_id
1 'polypeptide(L)'
;MPRSAEIMVAFLAVMKAGGVYVPLDIEYPRDRLLYMMQDSRAKLLLSHSSALAQLPLAAGLDTLAIDRTEDWTGYSDTAPSVNLDGDNLAYVIYTSGSTGMPKGVAVSHGPLVAHIIATGERYETSPADCELHFMSFAFDGSHEGWMHPLINGASVLIRDDSLWLPEYTYAQMHRHNVTMAVFPPVYLQQLAEHAERDGNPPNVRVYCFGGDAVAQASYDLAWRALKPTYLFNGYGPTETVVTPLLWKARRGDPCGAVYAPIGSVQRLRPDRNRGHAAAVESPPWRPLRRGLCADWHAAGQPQRLRAGLATQPATHRRGR
;
A
#
# COMPACT_ATOMS: atom_id res chain seq x y z
N MET A 1 -2.97 -16.99 -0.33
CA MET A 1 -2.52 -17.69 0.89
C MET A 1 -3.06 -16.96 2.12
N PRO A 2 -3.27 -17.66 3.25
CA PRO A 2 -3.68 -17.05 4.51
C PRO A 2 -2.72 -15.94 4.94
N ARG A 3 -3.24 -14.97 5.70
CA ARG A 3 -2.46 -13.84 6.20
C ARG A 3 -1.42 -14.29 7.24
N SER A 4 -0.14 -14.21 6.86
CA SER A 4 1.00 -14.53 7.74
C SER A 4 2.25 -13.74 7.32
N ALA A 5 3.33 -13.87 8.08
CA ALA A 5 4.64 -13.32 7.71
C ALA A 5 5.17 -13.90 6.37
N GLU A 6 4.70 -15.09 5.98
CA GLU A 6 5.14 -15.75 4.75
C GLU A 6 4.67 -15.03 3.49
N ILE A 7 3.60 -14.22 3.55
CA ILE A 7 3.22 -13.34 2.44
C ILE A 7 4.35 -12.35 2.13
N MET A 8 4.95 -11.75 3.16
CA MET A 8 6.07 -10.82 2.98
C MET A 8 7.31 -11.56 2.46
N VAL A 9 7.57 -12.77 2.96
CA VAL A 9 8.62 -13.64 2.43
C VAL A 9 8.38 -13.93 0.94
N ALA A 10 7.15 -14.25 0.53
CA ALA A 10 6.80 -14.51 -0.86
C ALA A 10 6.99 -13.26 -1.75
N PHE A 11 6.54 -12.08 -1.32
CA PHE A 11 6.78 -10.83 -2.07
C PHE A 11 8.28 -10.53 -2.20
N LEU A 12 9.04 -10.66 -1.11
CA LEU A 12 10.49 -10.48 -1.13
C LEU A 12 11.19 -11.51 -2.01
N ALA A 13 10.76 -12.77 -2.01
CA ALA A 13 11.31 -13.82 -2.86
C ALA A 13 11.08 -13.51 -4.35
N VAL A 14 9.86 -13.09 -4.72
CA VAL A 14 9.54 -12.68 -6.09
C VAL A 14 10.39 -11.49 -6.51
N MET A 15 10.48 -10.44 -5.70
CA MET A 15 11.30 -9.27 -6.00
C MET A 15 12.80 -9.62 -6.09
N LYS A 16 13.33 -10.46 -5.19
CA LYS A 16 14.73 -10.90 -5.20
C LYS A 16 15.06 -11.75 -6.43
N ALA A 17 14.10 -12.53 -6.92
CA ALA A 17 14.22 -13.28 -8.18
C ALA A 17 14.06 -12.39 -9.43
N GLY A 18 13.81 -11.09 -9.26
CA GLY A 18 13.55 -10.13 -10.33
C GLY A 18 12.19 -10.30 -11.02
N GLY A 19 11.25 -10.97 -10.33
CA GLY A 19 9.87 -11.11 -10.78
C GLY A 19 8.99 -9.94 -10.31
N VAL A 20 7.77 -9.93 -10.85
CA VAL A 20 6.72 -8.97 -10.52
C VAL A 20 5.63 -9.73 -9.77
N TYR A 21 5.29 -9.33 -8.54
CA TYR A 21 4.22 -10.01 -7.82
C TYR A 21 2.85 -9.39 -8.11
N VAL A 22 1.83 -10.25 -8.11
CA VAL A 22 0.41 -9.86 -8.23
C VAL A 22 -0.30 -10.46 -7.02
N PRO A 23 -0.65 -9.68 -5.99
CA PRO A 23 -1.35 -10.22 -4.84
C PRO A 23 -2.77 -10.60 -5.23
N LEU A 24 -3.16 -11.84 -4.90
CA LEU A 24 -4.48 -12.37 -5.12
C LEU A 24 -5.15 -12.63 -3.78
N ASP A 25 -6.28 -11.98 -3.54
CA ASP A 25 -7.12 -12.24 -2.38
C ASP A 25 -7.92 -13.52 -2.61
N ILE A 26 -7.75 -14.52 -1.74
CA ILE A 26 -8.40 -15.83 -1.89
C ILE A 26 -9.92 -15.74 -1.73
N GLU A 27 -10.43 -14.68 -1.12
CA GLU A 27 -11.86 -14.43 -0.95
C GLU A 27 -12.51 -13.86 -2.22
N TYR A 28 -11.72 -13.51 -3.25
CA TYR A 28 -12.26 -13.04 -4.51
C TYR A 28 -13.05 -14.12 -5.25
N PRO A 29 -14.11 -13.73 -5.98
CA PRO A 29 -14.86 -14.68 -6.81
C PRO A 29 -13.95 -15.44 -7.78
N ARG A 30 -14.26 -16.72 -7.98
CA ARG A 30 -13.50 -17.63 -8.85
C ARG A 30 -13.14 -17.04 -10.22
N ASP A 31 -14.11 -16.45 -10.90
CA ASP A 31 -13.91 -15.89 -12.24
C ASP A 31 -12.99 -14.65 -12.21
N ARG A 32 -13.02 -13.88 -11.12
CA ARG A 32 -12.11 -12.74 -10.92
C ARG A 32 -10.68 -13.21 -10.75
N LEU A 33 -10.46 -14.25 -9.94
CA LEU A 33 -9.14 -14.86 -9.74
C LEU A 33 -8.57 -15.40 -11.06
N LEU A 34 -9.37 -16.17 -11.80
CA LEU A 34 -8.98 -16.70 -13.11
C LEU A 34 -8.62 -15.57 -14.08
N TYR A 35 -9.44 -14.53 -14.15
CA TYR A 35 -9.18 -13.37 -14.99
C TYR A 35 -7.84 -12.70 -14.63
N MET A 36 -7.60 -12.43 -13.34
CA MET A 36 -6.35 -11.79 -12.90
C MET A 36 -5.12 -12.65 -13.21
N MET A 37 -5.20 -13.97 -13.01
CA MET A 37 -4.11 -14.90 -13.35
C MET A 37 -3.81 -14.91 -14.86
N GLN A 38 -4.85 -14.89 -15.70
CA GLN A 38 -4.71 -14.90 -17.16
C GLN A 38 -4.21 -13.55 -17.70
N ASP A 39 -4.81 -12.45 -17.25
CA ASP A 39 -4.50 -11.09 -17.71
C ASP A 39 -3.07 -10.67 -17.32
N SER A 40 -2.64 -11.00 -16.09
CA SER A 40 -1.27 -10.74 -15.63
C SER A 40 -0.22 -11.60 -16.32
N ARG A 41 -0.64 -12.70 -16.98
CA ARG A 41 0.25 -13.71 -17.56
C ARG A 41 1.26 -14.28 -16.55
N ALA A 42 0.83 -14.38 -15.29
CA ALA A 42 1.64 -14.97 -14.23
C ALA A 42 2.17 -16.34 -14.66
N LYS A 43 3.44 -16.62 -14.34
CA LYS A 43 4.09 -17.89 -14.66
C LYS A 43 4.04 -18.88 -13.51
N LEU A 44 4.04 -18.36 -12.29
CA LEU A 44 4.08 -19.14 -11.07
C LEU A 44 3.13 -18.53 -10.04
N LEU A 45 2.31 -19.38 -9.42
CA LEU A 45 1.47 -19.03 -8.28
C LEU A 45 2.09 -19.55 -6.99
N LEU A 46 2.45 -18.63 -6.10
CA LEU A 46 2.90 -18.94 -4.74
C LEU A 46 1.69 -18.96 -3.81
N SER A 47 1.47 -20.06 -3.08
CA SER A 47 0.44 -20.13 -2.03
C SER A 47 0.71 -21.27 -1.06
N HIS A 48 -0.11 -21.46 -0.03
CA HIS A 48 -0.10 -22.69 0.79
C HIS A 48 -0.76 -23.85 0.04
N SER A 49 -0.31 -25.08 0.29
CA SER A 49 -0.86 -26.31 -0.26
C SER A 49 -2.37 -26.42 -0.06
N SER A 50 -2.85 -26.09 1.15
CA SER A 50 -4.27 -26.09 1.53
C SER A 50 -5.11 -25.11 0.72
N ALA A 51 -4.57 -23.94 0.40
CA ALA A 51 -5.22 -22.93 -0.41
C ALA A 51 -5.15 -23.28 -1.91
N LEU A 52 -4.02 -23.80 -2.40
CA LEU A 52 -3.87 -24.23 -3.81
C LEU A 52 -4.92 -25.26 -4.19
N ALA A 53 -5.24 -26.21 -3.31
CA ALA A 53 -6.25 -27.24 -3.55
C ALA A 53 -7.66 -26.68 -3.79
N GLN A 54 -7.93 -25.45 -3.36
CA GLN A 54 -9.25 -24.80 -3.45
C GLN A 54 -9.31 -23.73 -4.54
N LEU A 55 -8.16 -23.29 -5.04
CA LEU A 55 -8.08 -22.17 -5.98
C LEU A 55 -8.38 -22.60 -7.42
N PRO A 56 -9.04 -21.73 -8.20
CA PRO A 56 -9.22 -21.97 -9.61
C PRO A 56 -7.92 -21.67 -10.35
N LEU A 57 -7.22 -22.71 -10.78
CA LEU A 57 -5.95 -22.54 -11.50
C LEU A 57 -6.20 -22.29 -12.99
N ALA A 58 -5.55 -21.26 -13.53
CA ALA A 58 -5.49 -21.03 -14.96
C ALA A 58 -4.67 -22.14 -15.64
N ALA A 59 -5.08 -22.56 -16.85
CA ALA A 59 -4.34 -23.57 -17.60
C ALA A 59 -2.90 -23.10 -17.89
N GLY A 60 -1.91 -23.96 -17.60
CA GLY A 60 -0.49 -23.67 -17.83
C GLY A 60 0.16 -22.72 -16.80
N LEU A 61 -0.50 -22.45 -15.68
CA LEU A 61 0.08 -21.73 -14.55
C LEU A 61 0.78 -22.73 -13.61
N ASP A 62 2.09 -22.60 -13.43
CA ASP A 62 2.82 -23.39 -12.45
C ASP A 62 2.44 -22.95 -11.03
N THR A 63 2.54 -23.87 -10.07
CA THR A 63 2.24 -23.57 -8.66
C THR A 63 3.39 -24.02 -7.78
N LEU A 64 3.66 -23.26 -6.72
CA LEU A 64 4.60 -23.61 -5.67
C LEU A 64 3.91 -23.45 -4.31
N ALA A 65 3.79 -24.56 -3.59
CA ALA A 65 3.22 -24.60 -2.26
C ALA A 65 4.29 -24.19 -1.24
N ILE A 66 4.28 -22.97 -0.71
CA ILE A 66 5.37 -22.40 0.12
C ILE A 66 5.49 -22.97 1.54
N ASP A 67 4.52 -23.78 1.96
CA ASP A 67 4.48 -24.51 3.23
C ASP A 67 5.13 -25.90 3.15
N ARG A 68 5.47 -26.37 1.95
CA ARG A 68 6.15 -27.65 1.68
C ARG A 68 7.66 -27.53 1.61
N THR A 69 8.27 -27.11 2.73
CA THR A 69 9.71 -26.79 2.80
C THR A 69 10.64 -27.88 2.27
N GLU A 70 10.25 -29.15 2.37
CA GLU A 70 10.98 -30.30 1.82
C GLU A 70 11.30 -30.15 0.33
N ASP A 71 10.44 -29.49 -0.44
CA ASP A 71 10.55 -29.34 -1.89
C ASP A 71 11.71 -28.38 -2.28
N TRP A 72 12.22 -27.55 -1.34
CA TRP A 72 13.33 -26.64 -1.61
C TRP A 72 14.42 -26.58 -0.52
N THR A 73 14.40 -27.46 0.47
CA THR A 73 15.48 -27.55 1.49
C THR A 73 16.90 -27.69 0.93
N GLY A 74 17.06 -28.21 -0.29
CA GLY A 74 18.37 -28.37 -0.95
C GLY A 74 18.88 -27.15 -1.72
N TYR A 75 18.10 -26.06 -1.80
CA TYR A 75 18.51 -24.84 -2.50
C TYR A 75 19.34 -23.93 -1.58
N SER A 76 20.09 -23.00 -2.19
CA SER A 76 20.87 -22.02 -1.43
C SER A 76 19.99 -20.98 -0.75
N ASP A 77 20.31 -20.64 0.50
CA ASP A 77 19.73 -19.49 1.21
C ASP A 77 20.27 -18.13 0.73
N THR A 78 21.22 -18.14 -0.22
CA THR A 78 21.79 -16.92 -0.78
C THR A 78 20.82 -16.34 -1.81
N ALA A 79 20.54 -15.04 -1.72
CA ALA A 79 19.71 -14.37 -2.72
C ALA A 79 20.30 -14.54 -4.13
N PRO A 80 19.47 -14.85 -5.15
CA PRO A 80 19.96 -15.04 -6.50
C PRO A 80 20.57 -13.74 -7.05
N SER A 81 21.64 -13.88 -7.83
CA SER A 81 22.25 -12.74 -8.53
C SER A 81 21.42 -12.42 -9.77
N VAL A 82 20.55 -11.42 -9.67
CA VAL A 82 19.70 -10.95 -10.77
C VAL A 82 20.05 -9.49 -11.08
N ASN A 83 20.25 -9.17 -12.37
CA ASN A 83 20.45 -7.79 -12.80
C ASN A 83 19.09 -7.08 -12.83
N LEU A 84 18.89 -6.14 -11.91
CA LEU A 84 17.69 -5.32 -11.80
C LEU A 84 18.00 -3.84 -11.98
N ASP A 85 17.11 -3.15 -12.68
CA ASP A 85 17.06 -1.72 -12.87
C ASP A 85 15.81 -1.12 -12.20
N GLY A 86 15.86 0.17 -11.85
CA GLY A 86 14.73 0.88 -11.25
C GLY A 86 13.46 0.87 -12.11
N ASP A 87 13.58 0.72 -13.42
CA ASP A 87 12.45 0.64 -14.35
C ASP A 87 11.83 -0.76 -14.45
N ASN A 88 12.45 -1.79 -13.85
CA ASN A 88 11.80 -3.08 -13.74
C ASN A 88 10.55 -3.00 -12.85
N LEU A 89 9.49 -3.68 -13.27
CA LEU A 89 8.24 -3.76 -12.51
C LEU A 89 8.46 -4.48 -11.17
N ALA A 90 7.91 -3.95 -10.09
CA ALA A 90 7.93 -4.54 -8.76
C ALA A 90 6.63 -5.30 -8.47
N TYR A 91 5.49 -4.67 -8.78
CA TYR A 91 4.17 -5.28 -8.55
C TYR A 91 3.12 -4.85 -9.58
N VAL A 92 2.02 -5.61 -9.61
CA VAL A 92 0.76 -5.22 -10.25
C VAL A 92 -0.39 -5.32 -9.26
N ILE A 93 -1.16 -4.25 -9.10
CA ILE A 93 -2.38 -4.22 -8.29
C ILE A 93 -3.59 -4.08 -9.21
N TYR A 94 -4.59 -4.96 -9.04
CA TYR A 94 -5.83 -4.88 -9.79
C TYR A 94 -6.86 -4.01 -9.06
N THR A 95 -7.29 -2.93 -9.71
CA THR A 95 -8.36 -2.07 -9.20
C THR A 95 -9.65 -2.31 -9.99
N SER A 96 -10.78 -1.80 -9.50
CA SER A 96 -12.01 -1.73 -10.29
C SER A 96 -11.75 -0.90 -11.57
N GLY A 97 -12.18 -1.43 -12.71
CA GLY A 97 -12.17 -0.72 -13.98
C GLY A 97 -13.54 -0.09 -14.24
N SER A 98 -13.56 1.03 -14.96
CA SER A 98 -14.80 1.71 -15.38
C SER A 98 -15.63 0.88 -16.37
N THR A 99 -15.02 -0.13 -17.00
CA THR A 99 -15.65 -1.07 -17.95
C THR A 99 -16.19 -2.33 -17.27
N GLY A 100 -16.17 -2.40 -15.93
CA GLY A 100 -16.58 -3.56 -15.14
C GLY A 100 -15.47 -4.61 -14.96
N MET A 101 -14.53 -4.71 -15.90
CA MET A 101 -13.36 -5.61 -15.76
C MET A 101 -12.25 -4.96 -14.91
N PRO A 102 -11.61 -5.70 -13.99
CA PRO A 102 -10.49 -5.20 -13.22
C PRO A 102 -9.33 -4.75 -14.12
N LYS A 103 -8.62 -3.67 -13.74
CA LYS A 103 -7.44 -3.18 -14.46
C LYS A 103 -6.18 -3.39 -13.63
N GLY A 104 -5.14 -3.99 -14.21
CA GLY A 104 -3.83 -4.11 -13.58
C GLY A 104 -3.05 -2.80 -13.68
N VAL A 105 -2.69 -2.23 -12.53
CA VAL A 105 -1.77 -1.08 -12.42
C VAL A 105 -0.40 -1.61 -12.07
N ALA A 106 0.56 -1.45 -12.98
CA ALA A 106 1.93 -1.88 -12.79
C ALA A 106 2.80 -0.73 -12.26
N VAL A 107 3.62 -1.03 -11.25
CA VAL A 107 4.53 -0.07 -10.61
C VAL A 107 5.94 -0.63 -10.60
N SER A 108 6.91 0.19 -10.99
CA SER A 108 8.33 -0.17 -11.03
C SER A 108 9.04 0.08 -9.70
N HIS A 109 10.20 -0.56 -9.52
CA HIS A 109 11.00 -0.48 -8.31
C HIS A 109 11.42 0.94 -7.95
N GLY A 110 11.84 1.75 -8.93
CA GLY A 110 12.36 3.11 -8.70
C GLY A 110 11.36 4.03 -7.99
N PRO A 111 10.19 4.29 -8.57
CA PRO A 111 9.12 5.07 -7.94
C PRO A 111 8.65 4.49 -6.60
N LEU A 112 8.56 3.15 -6.49
CA LEU A 112 8.17 2.49 -5.25
C LEU A 112 9.17 2.75 -4.12
N VAL A 113 10.46 2.52 -4.36
CA VAL A 113 11.52 2.76 -3.36
C VAL A 113 11.56 4.23 -2.96
N ALA A 114 11.43 5.13 -3.93
CA ALA A 114 11.35 6.56 -3.68
C ALA A 114 10.19 6.93 -2.73
N HIS A 115 9.02 6.36 -3.00
CA HIS A 115 7.82 6.54 -2.17
C HIS A 115 8.00 6.00 -0.75
N ILE A 116 8.48 4.77 -0.62
CA ILE A 116 8.63 4.10 0.69
C ILE A 116 9.66 4.81 1.57
N ILE A 117 10.79 5.27 1.01
CA ILE A 117 11.78 6.05 1.75
C ILE A 117 11.17 7.37 2.22
N ALA A 118 10.50 8.11 1.33
CA ALA A 118 9.91 9.41 1.66
C ALA A 118 8.83 9.30 2.75
N THR A 119 7.96 8.28 2.69
CA THR A 119 6.91 8.06 3.69
C THR A 119 7.52 7.66 5.04
N GLY A 120 8.51 6.75 5.06
CA GLY A 120 9.21 6.38 6.29
C GLY A 120 9.90 7.56 6.98
N GLU A 121 10.55 8.44 6.21
CA GLU A 121 11.14 9.69 6.73
C GLU A 121 10.08 10.63 7.31
N ARG A 122 8.92 10.76 6.65
CA ARG A 122 7.80 11.59 7.12
C ARG A 122 7.23 11.10 8.43
N TYR A 123 7.09 9.78 8.57
CA TYR A 123 6.61 9.11 9.78
C TYR A 123 7.65 9.11 10.90
N GLU A 124 8.92 9.42 10.60
CA GLU A 124 10.05 9.35 11.54
C GLU A 124 10.22 7.91 12.05
N THR A 125 10.12 6.94 11.14
CA THR A 125 10.22 5.51 11.47
C THR A 125 11.65 5.13 11.87
N SER A 126 11.76 4.30 12.90
CA SER A 126 12.99 3.83 13.51
C SER A 126 12.92 2.33 13.84
N PRO A 127 14.05 1.68 14.19
CA PRO A 127 14.06 0.29 14.62
C PRO A 127 13.24 -0.02 15.89
N ALA A 128 12.92 1.01 16.69
CA ALA A 128 12.13 0.84 17.92
C ALA A 128 10.62 0.64 17.64
N ASP A 129 10.22 0.74 16.37
CA ASP A 129 8.83 0.82 16.00
C ASP A 129 8.21 -0.53 15.64
N CYS A 130 6.91 -0.58 15.82
CA CYS A 130 6.03 -1.67 15.43
C CYS A 130 4.84 -1.08 14.65
N GLU A 131 4.67 -1.50 13.40
CA GLU A 131 3.51 -1.14 12.59
C GLU A 131 2.48 -2.25 12.55
N LEU A 132 1.20 -1.91 12.77
CA LEU A 132 0.11 -2.83 12.49
C LEU A 132 -0.19 -2.81 10.98
N HIS A 133 0.17 -3.90 10.29
CA HIS A 133 -0.30 -4.13 8.94
C HIS A 133 -1.78 -4.52 9.00
N PHE A 134 -2.68 -3.58 8.67
CA PHE A 134 -4.14 -3.74 8.75
C PHE A 134 -4.81 -3.98 7.39
N MET A 135 -4.36 -3.27 6.35
CA MET A 135 -4.97 -3.27 5.02
C MET A 135 -4.87 -4.63 4.30
N SER A 136 -5.69 -4.86 3.28
CA SER A 136 -5.58 -6.03 2.39
C SER A 136 -4.31 -5.92 1.55
N PHE A 137 -3.59 -7.03 1.37
CA PHE A 137 -2.41 -7.09 0.48
C PHE A 137 -2.77 -6.87 -1.00
N ALA A 138 -4.05 -7.01 -1.39
CA ALA A 138 -4.51 -6.68 -2.73
C ALA A 138 -4.79 -5.18 -2.94
N PHE A 139 -4.62 -4.35 -1.90
CA PHE A 139 -4.70 -2.90 -1.97
C PHE A 139 -3.30 -2.29 -1.88
N ASP A 140 -2.97 -1.33 -2.74
CA ASP A 140 -1.60 -0.82 -2.83
C ASP A 140 -1.15 -0.02 -1.61
N GLY A 141 -2.08 0.62 -0.88
CA GLY A 141 -1.84 1.22 0.44
C GLY A 141 -1.22 0.27 1.47
N SER A 142 -1.39 -1.05 1.30
CA SER A 142 -0.77 -2.03 2.20
C SER A 142 0.75 -2.09 2.09
N HIS A 143 1.33 -1.71 0.94
CA HIS A 143 2.79 -1.77 0.74
C HIS A 143 3.55 -0.88 1.70
N GLU A 144 3.00 0.29 2.05
CA GLU A 144 3.58 1.14 3.09
C GLU A 144 3.69 0.38 4.40
N GLY A 145 2.62 -0.30 4.81
CA GLY A 145 2.47 -0.93 6.11
C GLY A 145 3.43 -2.08 6.43
N TRP A 146 4.27 -2.46 5.48
CA TRP A 146 5.31 -3.47 5.68
C TRP A 146 6.65 -3.08 5.07
N MET A 147 6.70 -2.36 3.95
CA MET A 147 7.99 -2.03 3.34
C MET A 147 8.75 -0.98 4.14
N HIS A 148 8.08 0.08 4.59
CA HIS A 148 8.77 1.15 5.33
C HIS A 148 9.24 0.71 6.73
N PRO A 149 8.50 -0.09 7.53
CA PRO A 149 9.05 -0.61 8.79
C PRO A 149 10.24 -1.53 8.53
N LEU A 150 10.16 -2.48 7.57
CA LEU A 150 11.26 -3.41 7.31
C LEU A 150 12.53 -2.72 6.78
N ILE A 151 12.41 -1.72 5.89
CA ILE A 151 13.58 -0.96 5.39
C ILE A 151 14.26 -0.17 6.51
N ASN A 152 13.51 0.28 7.53
CA ASN A 152 14.03 1.04 8.66
C ASN A 152 14.40 0.15 9.87
N GLY A 153 14.37 -1.19 9.73
CA GLY A 153 14.71 -2.13 10.80
C GLY A 153 13.64 -2.25 11.89
N ALA A 154 12.43 -1.77 11.64
CA ALA A 154 11.30 -1.84 12.54
C ALA A 154 10.55 -3.19 12.38
N SER A 155 9.59 -3.44 13.25
CA SER A 155 8.77 -4.65 13.26
C SER A 155 7.38 -4.43 12.65
N VAL A 156 6.76 -5.51 12.18
CA VAL A 156 5.40 -5.50 11.62
C VAL A 156 4.53 -6.50 12.36
N LEU A 157 3.42 -6.03 12.93
CA LEU A 157 2.36 -6.87 13.44
C LEU A 157 1.36 -7.15 12.31
N ILE A 158 1.14 -8.42 12.02
CA ILE A 158 0.24 -8.87 10.97
C ILE A 158 -0.99 -9.47 11.62
N ARG A 159 -2.18 -8.93 11.32
CA ARG A 159 -3.45 -9.57 11.72
C ARG A 159 -3.68 -10.88 10.97
N ASP A 160 -4.55 -11.75 11.49
CA ASP A 160 -5.08 -12.87 10.74
C ASP A 160 -6.06 -12.40 9.63
N ASP A 161 -6.60 -13.34 8.84
CA ASP A 161 -7.51 -13.03 7.73
C ASP A 161 -8.78 -12.28 8.18
N SER A 162 -9.21 -12.46 9.44
CA SER A 162 -10.40 -11.78 9.96
C SER A 162 -10.18 -10.27 10.10
N LEU A 163 -11.21 -9.50 9.72
CA LEU A 163 -11.23 -8.08 10.02
C LEU A 163 -11.52 -7.90 11.51
N TRP A 164 -10.49 -7.61 12.28
CA TRP A 164 -10.59 -7.39 13.72
C TRP A 164 -11.57 -6.26 14.04
N LEU A 165 -12.42 -6.48 15.05
CA LEU A 165 -13.24 -5.42 15.63
C LEU A 165 -12.36 -4.36 16.30
N PRO A 166 -12.79 -3.08 16.39
CA PRO A 166 -12.01 -2.01 17.01
C PRO A 166 -11.51 -2.34 18.42
N GLU A 167 -12.36 -2.96 19.25
CA GLU A 167 -12.03 -3.39 20.61
C GLU A 167 -10.87 -4.40 20.63
N TYR A 168 -10.91 -5.37 19.72
CA TYR A 168 -9.87 -6.41 19.62
C TYR A 168 -8.58 -5.83 19.06
N THR A 169 -8.67 -5.00 18.00
CA THR A 169 -7.52 -4.27 17.45
C THR A 169 -6.84 -3.43 18.51
N TYR A 170 -7.60 -2.68 19.30
CA TYR A 170 -7.10 -1.87 20.41
C TYR A 170 -6.32 -2.73 21.43
N ALA A 171 -6.87 -3.87 21.83
CA ALA A 171 -6.18 -4.80 22.73
C ALA A 171 -4.89 -5.38 22.13
N GLN A 172 -4.89 -5.73 20.84
CA GLN A 172 -3.68 -6.21 20.16
C GLN A 172 -2.62 -5.12 20.03
N MET A 173 -3.03 -3.88 19.76
CA MET A 173 -2.13 -2.73 19.69
C MET A 173 -1.42 -2.48 21.03
N HIS A 174 -2.13 -2.62 22.15
CA HIS A 174 -1.52 -2.61 23.48
C HIS A 174 -0.56 -3.78 23.68
N ARG A 175 -1.02 -5.01 23.45
CA ARG A 175 -0.25 -6.24 23.68
C ARG A 175 1.08 -6.26 22.93
N HIS A 176 1.08 -5.74 21.71
CA HIS A 176 2.22 -5.80 20.80
C HIS A 176 2.98 -4.47 20.68
N ASN A 177 2.67 -3.49 21.54
CA ASN A 177 3.31 -2.17 21.54
C ASN A 177 3.32 -1.52 20.16
N VAL A 178 2.16 -1.52 19.48
CA VAL A 178 2.03 -0.89 18.16
C VAL A 178 2.29 0.62 18.29
N THR A 179 3.14 1.13 17.42
CA THR A 179 3.59 2.53 17.39
C THR A 179 3.10 3.28 16.15
N MET A 180 2.75 2.55 15.09
CA MET A 180 2.22 3.08 13.84
C MET A 180 1.04 2.25 13.37
N ALA A 181 0.01 2.90 12.84
CA ALA A 181 -1.07 2.20 12.18
C ALA A 181 -1.71 3.06 11.08
N VAL A 182 -2.11 2.40 10.00
CA VAL A 182 -2.84 3.02 8.88
C VAL A 182 -4.23 2.40 8.82
N PHE A 183 -5.27 3.24 8.87
CA PHE A 183 -6.67 2.79 8.89
C PHE A 183 -7.54 3.54 7.89
N PRO A 184 -8.58 2.91 7.32
CA PRO A 184 -9.67 3.64 6.69
C PRO A 184 -10.31 4.62 7.69
N PRO A 185 -10.76 5.81 7.25
CA PRO A 185 -11.29 6.83 8.16
C PRO A 185 -12.39 6.36 9.10
N VAL A 186 -13.33 5.56 8.61
CA VAL A 186 -14.43 5.01 9.41
C VAL A 186 -13.90 4.10 10.52
N TYR A 187 -12.90 3.27 10.22
CA TYR A 187 -12.31 2.38 11.21
C TYR A 187 -11.52 3.15 12.27
N LEU A 188 -10.76 4.16 11.85
CA LEU A 188 -10.03 5.04 12.78
C LEU A 188 -11.00 5.77 13.72
N GLN A 189 -12.14 6.24 13.20
CA GLN A 189 -13.18 6.85 14.02
C GLN A 189 -13.71 5.86 15.06
N GLN A 190 -14.08 4.64 14.66
CA GLN A 190 -14.58 3.62 15.60
C GLN A 190 -13.54 3.24 16.67
N LEU A 191 -12.26 3.14 16.27
CA LEU A 191 -11.16 2.92 17.20
C LEU A 191 -11.03 4.08 18.20
N ALA A 192 -11.18 5.33 17.74
CA ALA A 192 -11.16 6.51 18.59
C ALA A 192 -12.38 6.58 19.54
N GLU A 193 -13.58 6.22 19.08
CA GLU A 193 -14.78 6.10 19.93
C GLU A 193 -14.62 5.02 21.00
N HIS A 194 -13.94 3.91 20.69
CA HIS A 194 -13.57 2.90 21.68
C HIS A 194 -12.54 3.45 22.69
N ALA A 195 -11.46 4.06 22.20
CA ALA A 195 -10.41 4.65 23.02
C ALA A 195 -10.92 5.74 23.98
N GLU A 196 -11.90 6.54 23.54
CA GLU A 196 -12.54 7.55 24.39
C GLU A 196 -13.31 6.92 25.56
N ARG A 197 -14.04 5.83 25.29
CA ARG A 197 -14.79 5.12 26.33
C ARG A 197 -13.88 4.41 27.33
N ASP A 198 -12.78 3.83 26.83
CA ASP A 198 -11.80 3.10 27.65
C ASP A 198 -10.88 4.05 28.45
N GLY A 199 -10.45 5.16 27.85
CA GLY A 199 -9.63 6.19 28.48
C GLY A 199 -8.11 5.90 28.52
N ASN A 200 -7.66 4.72 28.06
CA ASN A 200 -6.26 4.30 28.07
C ASN A 200 -5.74 3.90 26.67
N PRO A 201 -5.64 4.85 25.70
CA PRO A 201 -5.24 4.52 24.33
C PRO A 201 -3.86 3.86 24.24
N PRO A 202 -3.62 2.97 23.27
CA PRO A 202 -2.29 2.42 23.02
C PRO A 202 -1.32 3.55 22.67
N ASN A 203 -0.04 3.38 23.02
CA ASN A 203 1.00 4.38 22.81
C ASN A 203 1.47 4.44 21.34
N VAL A 204 0.52 4.75 20.45
CA VAL A 204 0.75 4.90 19.02
C VAL A 204 1.18 6.32 18.72
N ARG A 205 2.37 6.49 18.15
CA ARG A 205 2.85 7.82 17.76
C ARG A 205 2.28 8.29 16.42
N VAL A 206 2.01 7.39 15.49
CA VAL A 206 1.55 7.72 14.13
C VAL A 206 0.26 6.98 13.81
N TYR A 207 -0.79 7.75 13.54
CA TYR A 207 -1.94 7.25 12.79
C TYR A 207 -1.97 7.92 11.42
N CYS A 208 -2.10 7.12 10.37
CA CYS A 208 -2.43 7.60 9.04
C CYS A 208 -3.83 7.13 8.65
N PHE A 209 -4.57 7.99 7.97
CA PHE A 209 -5.83 7.68 7.32
C PHE A 209 -5.81 8.16 5.88
N GLY A 210 -6.67 7.60 5.05
CA GLY A 210 -6.73 7.96 3.63
C GLY A 210 -7.79 7.18 2.89
N GLY A 211 -8.01 7.52 1.62
CA GLY A 211 -8.99 6.88 0.75
C GLY A 211 -10.40 7.50 0.80
N ASP A 212 -10.74 8.22 1.87
CA ASP A 212 -12.01 8.95 2.02
C ASP A 212 -11.82 10.29 2.75
N ALA A 213 -12.79 11.19 2.61
CA ALA A 213 -12.77 12.49 3.26
C ALA A 213 -13.01 12.35 4.78
N VAL A 214 -12.19 13.03 5.58
CA VAL A 214 -12.28 13.02 7.04
C VAL A 214 -12.78 14.35 7.54
N ALA A 215 -13.97 14.38 8.12
CA ALA A 215 -14.56 15.60 8.68
C ALA A 215 -13.78 16.07 9.92
N GLN A 216 -13.84 17.38 10.18
CA GLN A 216 -13.20 17.99 11.35
C GLN A 216 -13.54 17.29 12.67
N ALA A 217 -14.80 16.86 12.86
CA ALA A 217 -15.22 16.16 14.08
C ALA A 217 -14.45 14.85 14.33
N SER A 218 -14.23 14.04 13.27
CA SER A 218 -13.48 12.78 13.38
C SER A 218 -11.98 13.05 13.63
N TYR A 219 -11.43 14.11 13.03
CA TYR A 219 -10.07 14.57 13.31
C TYR A 219 -9.89 14.99 14.79
N ASP A 220 -10.80 15.80 15.30
CA ASP A 220 -10.78 16.28 16.70
C ASP A 220 -10.97 15.12 17.69
N LEU A 221 -11.83 14.14 17.35
CA LEU A 221 -11.99 12.92 18.12
C LEU A 221 -10.70 12.11 18.19
N ALA A 222 -10.03 11.89 17.05
CA ALA A 222 -8.78 11.13 17.01
C ALA A 222 -7.70 11.76 17.91
N TRP A 223 -7.54 13.09 17.88
CA TRP A 223 -6.60 13.79 18.78
C TRP A 223 -6.94 13.64 20.26
N ARG A 224 -8.21 13.81 20.63
CA ARG A 224 -8.66 13.75 22.03
C ARG A 224 -8.53 12.32 22.59
N ALA A 225 -8.96 11.33 21.80
CA ALA A 225 -9.10 9.95 22.26
C ALA A 225 -7.82 9.13 22.11
N LEU A 226 -7.15 9.20 20.95
CA LEU A 226 -5.98 8.37 20.63
C LEU A 226 -4.64 9.01 21.04
N LYS A 227 -4.62 10.33 21.21
CA LYS A 227 -3.45 11.11 21.70
C LYS A 227 -2.12 10.81 20.96
N PRO A 228 -2.08 10.75 19.62
CA PRO A 228 -0.84 10.44 18.91
C PRO A 228 0.18 11.57 18.95
N THR A 229 1.37 11.32 18.40
CA THR A 229 2.35 12.37 18.09
C THR A 229 1.99 13.06 16.76
N TYR A 230 1.60 12.26 15.77
CA TYR A 230 1.24 12.72 14.43
C TYR A 230 -0.05 12.06 13.93
N LEU A 231 -0.89 12.88 13.30
CA LEU A 231 -1.93 12.40 12.38
C LEU A 231 -1.48 12.68 10.95
N PHE A 232 -1.69 11.72 10.07
CA PHE A 232 -1.47 11.86 8.64
C PHE A 232 -2.74 11.62 7.85
N ASN A 233 -2.92 12.41 6.79
CA ASN A 233 -3.89 12.12 5.75
C ASN A 233 -3.14 11.83 4.44
N GLY A 234 -3.17 10.59 4.01
CA GLY A 234 -2.57 10.11 2.77
C GLY A 234 -3.59 10.11 1.63
N TYR A 235 -3.19 10.62 0.47
CA TYR A 235 -4.01 10.61 -0.73
C TYR A 235 -3.21 10.17 -1.96
N GLY A 236 -3.81 9.25 -2.71
CA GLY A 236 -3.28 8.76 -3.98
C GLY A 236 -4.19 7.75 -4.65
N PRO A 237 -4.47 7.89 -5.96
CA PRO A 237 -4.91 6.76 -6.75
C PRO A 237 -3.74 5.78 -6.99
N THR A 238 -4.06 4.50 -7.17
CA THR A 238 -3.07 3.43 -7.37
C THR A 238 -2.11 3.70 -8.53
N GLU A 239 -2.55 4.40 -9.58
CA GLU A 239 -1.74 4.80 -10.73
C GLU A 239 -0.61 5.79 -10.42
N THR A 240 -0.61 6.37 -9.21
CA THR A 240 0.35 7.41 -8.80
C THR A 240 1.30 6.96 -7.70
N VAL A 241 1.39 5.64 -7.50
CA VAL A 241 2.20 4.98 -6.47
C VAL A 241 1.70 5.33 -5.08
N VAL A 242 0.69 4.58 -4.64
CA VAL A 242 0.23 4.54 -3.25
C VAL A 242 -0.28 5.88 -2.71
N THR A 243 0.56 6.72 -2.09
CA THR A 243 0.16 8.02 -1.51
C THR A 243 1.11 9.17 -1.89
N PRO A 244 1.08 9.69 -3.15
CA PRO A 244 1.95 10.78 -3.55
C PRO A 244 1.68 12.10 -2.80
N LEU A 245 0.49 12.28 -2.21
CA LEU A 245 0.19 13.44 -1.37
C LEU A 245 0.06 13.01 0.09
N LEU A 246 0.72 13.76 0.97
CA LEU A 246 0.68 13.50 2.40
C LEU A 246 0.53 14.81 3.17
N TRP A 247 -0.48 14.87 4.04
CA TRP A 247 -0.64 15.91 5.04
C TRP A 247 -0.15 15.40 6.40
N LYS A 248 0.64 16.20 7.10
CA LYS A 248 1.16 15.91 8.45
C LYS A 248 0.60 16.94 9.42
N ALA A 249 -0.10 16.47 10.44
CA ALA A 249 -0.62 17.29 11.53
C ALA A 249 0.02 16.91 12.86
N ARG A 250 0.33 17.92 13.67
CA ARG A 250 0.77 17.80 15.06
C ARG A 250 -0.35 18.19 16.01
N ARG A 251 -0.16 17.85 17.29
CA ARG A 251 -1.09 18.26 18.33
C ARG A 251 -1.23 19.78 18.35
N GLY A 252 -2.47 20.25 18.26
CA GLY A 252 -2.80 21.69 18.23
C GLY A 252 -2.87 22.29 16.83
N ASP A 253 -2.42 21.57 15.78
CA ASP A 253 -2.65 22.01 14.41
C ASP A 253 -4.16 21.95 14.11
N PRO A 254 -4.78 23.04 13.61
CA PRO A 254 -6.17 22.99 13.21
C PRO A 254 -6.32 22.12 11.95
N CYS A 255 -7.48 21.46 11.79
CA CYS A 255 -7.84 20.82 10.52
C CYS A 255 -7.75 21.83 9.35
N GLY A 256 -8.16 23.09 9.61
CA GLY A 256 -8.00 24.20 8.67
C GLY A 256 -9.02 24.25 7.53
N ALA A 257 -9.91 23.25 7.44
CA ALA A 257 -11.01 23.15 6.49
C ALA A 257 -12.11 22.22 7.02
N VAL A 258 -13.21 22.09 6.27
CA VAL A 258 -14.32 21.16 6.59
C VAL A 258 -13.85 19.70 6.65
N TYR A 259 -12.86 19.36 5.82
CA TYR A 259 -12.24 18.05 5.77
C TYR A 259 -10.71 18.16 5.93
N ALA A 260 -10.09 17.13 6.49
CA ALA A 260 -8.65 17.02 6.61
C ALA A 260 -7.97 17.23 5.25
N PRO A 261 -6.98 18.13 5.13
CA PRO A 261 -6.28 18.36 3.86
C PRO A 261 -5.58 17.10 3.35
N ILE A 262 -5.47 16.95 2.03
CA ILE A 262 -4.70 15.88 1.37
C ILE A 262 -3.18 16.17 1.34
N GLY A 263 -2.80 17.40 1.68
CA GLY A 263 -1.40 17.77 1.91
C GLY A 263 -0.62 18.11 0.65
N SER A 264 0.67 17.75 0.67
CA SER A 264 1.65 18.15 -0.33
C SER A 264 2.34 16.94 -0.96
N VAL A 265 2.83 17.12 -2.18
CA VAL A 265 3.60 16.09 -2.89
C VAL A 265 4.77 15.59 -2.05
N GLN A 266 4.85 14.28 -1.89
CA GLN A 266 5.99 13.60 -1.33
C GLN A 266 7.18 13.76 -2.29
N ARG A 267 8.27 14.37 -1.81
CA ARG A 267 9.52 14.45 -2.55
C ARG A 267 10.59 13.81 -1.68
N LEU A 268 11.34 12.87 -2.26
CA LEU A 268 12.62 12.48 -1.71
C LEU A 268 13.44 13.74 -1.47
N ARG A 269 13.94 13.90 -0.24
CA ARG A 269 15.00 14.89 -0.03
C ARG A 269 16.23 14.37 -0.78
N PRO A 270 16.90 15.21 -1.58
CA PRO A 270 18.15 14.78 -2.20
C PRO A 270 19.14 14.40 -1.10
N ASP A 271 19.54 13.13 -1.09
CA ASP A 271 20.59 12.65 -0.21
C ASP A 271 21.89 13.33 -0.64
N ARG A 272 22.50 14.10 0.27
CA ARG A 272 23.78 14.78 -0.01
C ARG A 272 24.92 13.79 -0.26
N ASN A 273 24.75 12.51 0.08
CA ASN A 273 25.76 11.45 -0.03
C ASN A 273 25.44 10.34 -1.06
N ARG A 274 24.25 10.32 -1.70
CA ARG A 274 23.93 9.35 -2.75
C ARG A 274 23.58 10.09 -4.04
N GLY A 275 24.51 10.07 -4.99
CA GLY A 275 24.50 10.86 -6.23
C GLY A 275 23.46 10.50 -7.30
N HIS A 276 22.23 10.14 -6.93
CA HIS A 276 21.14 9.94 -7.89
C HIS A 276 19.93 10.80 -7.51
N ALA A 277 19.83 11.97 -8.14
CA ALA A 277 18.65 12.80 -8.11
C ALA A 277 17.68 12.33 -9.21
N ALA A 278 16.58 11.67 -8.84
CA ALA A 278 15.47 11.47 -9.75
C ALA A 278 14.64 12.77 -9.79
N ALA A 279 14.78 13.54 -10.87
CA ALA A 279 13.94 14.71 -11.12
C ALA A 279 12.69 14.29 -11.91
N VAL A 280 11.51 14.45 -11.33
CA VAL A 280 10.24 14.35 -12.06
C VAL A 280 10.02 15.70 -12.77
N GLU A 281 10.24 15.74 -14.08
CA GLU A 281 9.86 16.89 -14.91
C GLU A 281 8.34 16.98 -15.00
N SER A 282 7.79 18.16 -14.66
CA SER A 282 6.36 18.46 -14.79
C SER A 282 6.09 19.13 -16.15
N PRO A 283 5.00 18.81 -16.86
CA PRO A 283 4.62 19.52 -18.09
C PRO A 283 4.27 20.99 -17.80
N PRO A 284 4.17 21.86 -18.83
CA PRO A 284 3.99 23.31 -18.65
C PRO A 284 2.55 23.66 -18.25
N TRP A 285 2.16 23.30 -17.02
CA TRP A 285 0.88 23.72 -16.44
C TRP A 285 1.10 24.91 -15.52
N ARG A 286 0.32 25.97 -15.71
CA ARG A 286 0.36 27.14 -14.83
C ARG A 286 -0.28 26.77 -13.48
N PRO A 287 0.38 27.02 -12.34
CA PRO A 287 -0.23 26.82 -11.03
C PRO A 287 -1.47 27.71 -10.88
N LEU A 288 -2.56 27.15 -10.35
CA LEU A 288 -3.73 27.94 -10.00
C LEU A 288 -3.47 28.80 -8.76
N ARG A 289 -4.16 29.93 -8.65
CA ARG A 289 -4.17 30.75 -7.43
C ARG A 289 -4.82 29.96 -6.30
N ARG A 290 -4.33 30.14 -5.06
CA ARG A 290 -4.92 29.52 -3.87
C ARG A 290 -6.43 29.81 -3.79
N GLY A 291 -7.23 28.79 -3.51
CA GLY A 291 -8.69 28.91 -3.31
C GLY A 291 -9.56 28.65 -4.55
N LEU A 292 -8.97 28.28 -5.70
CA LEU A 292 -9.72 27.88 -6.90
C LEU A 292 -9.81 26.35 -7.00
N CYS A 293 -11.00 25.83 -7.32
CA CYS A 293 -11.21 24.42 -7.63
C CYS A 293 -10.76 24.09 -9.06
N ALA A 294 -10.17 22.92 -9.25
CA ALA A 294 -9.86 22.35 -10.56
C ALA A 294 -9.69 20.84 -10.47
N ASP A 295 -9.73 20.19 -11.64
CA ASP A 295 -9.35 18.80 -11.77
C ASP A 295 -7.87 18.62 -11.45
N TRP A 296 -7.57 17.62 -10.62
CA TRP A 296 -6.20 17.29 -10.27
C TRP A 296 -5.63 16.28 -11.27
N HIS A 297 -4.45 16.59 -11.80
CA HIS A 297 -3.69 15.71 -12.68
C HIS A 297 -2.35 15.37 -12.03
N ALA A 298 -2.13 14.10 -11.71
CA ALA A 298 -0.80 13.61 -11.35
C ALA A 298 0.08 13.51 -12.60
N ALA A 299 1.33 13.96 -12.49
CA ALA A 299 2.35 13.71 -13.51
C ALA A 299 3.02 12.36 -13.22
N GLY A 300 2.93 11.44 -14.16
CA GLY A 300 3.52 10.10 -14.12
C GLY A 300 2.83 9.24 -15.17
N GLN A 301 3.57 8.58 -16.06
CA GLN A 301 2.95 7.65 -17.01
C GLN A 301 2.77 6.30 -16.31
N PRO A 302 1.54 5.85 -16.01
CA PRO A 302 1.33 4.46 -15.62
C PRO A 302 1.73 3.58 -16.81
N GLN A 303 2.66 2.65 -16.58
CA GLN A 303 2.93 1.60 -17.54
C GLN A 303 1.73 0.65 -17.52
N ARG A 304 0.83 0.79 -18.50
CA ARG A 304 -0.18 -0.23 -18.77
C ARG A 304 0.53 -1.44 -19.34
N LEU A 305 0.19 -2.64 -18.87
CA LEU A 305 0.49 -3.87 -19.59
C LEU A 305 -0.13 -3.73 -21.00
N ARG A 306 0.70 -3.43 -22.01
CA ARG A 306 0.23 -3.36 -23.40
C ARG A 306 -0.09 -4.79 -23.83
N ALA A 307 -1.37 -5.11 -23.94
CA ALA A 307 -1.83 -6.23 -24.72
C ALA A 307 -1.39 -6.00 -26.18
N GLY A 308 -0.36 -6.72 -26.62
CA GLY A 308 0.02 -6.75 -28.03
C GLY A 308 -1.09 -7.41 -28.85
N LEU A 309 -1.62 -6.64 -29.82
CA LEU A 309 -2.43 -7.00 -30.99
C LEU A 309 -3.91 -7.41 -30.76
N ALA A 310 -4.81 -6.42 -30.78
CA ALA A 310 -5.80 -6.21 -31.86
C ALA A 310 -6.71 -5.00 -31.54
N THR A 311 -6.59 -3.95 -32.34
CA THR A 311 -7.53 -2.83 -32.61
C THR A 311 -8.70 -2.57 -31.65
N GLN A 312 -8.65 -1.47 -30.89
CA GLN A 312 -9.78 -0.54 -30.72
C GLN A 312 -9.26 0.89 -30.47
N PRO A 313 -9.74 1.91 -31.22
CA PRO A 313 -9.27 3.29 -31.11
C PRO A 313 -9.78 3.97 -29.84
N ALA A 314 -8.96 4.87 -29.29
CA ALA A 314 -9.25 5.67 -28.12
C ALA A 314 -10.52 6.53 -28.31
N THR A 315 -11.49 6.39 -27.39
CA THR A 315 -12.66 7.26 -27.31
C THR A 315 -12.31 8.53 -26.54
N HIS A 316 -12.04 9.61 -27.26
CA HIS A 316 -12.15 10.96 -26.71
C HIS A 316 -13.63 11.28 -26.48
N ARG A 317 -14.09 11.32 -25.23
CA ARG A 317 -15.31 12.06 -24.86
C ARG A 317 -14.91 13.39 -24.24
N ARG A 318 -15.10 14.47 -25.01
CA ARG A 318 -15.29 15.81 -24.47
C ARG A 318 -16.69 15.85 -23.83
N GLY A 319 -16.76 16.02 -22.53
CA GLY A 319 -17.97 16.43 -21.83
C GLY A 319 -17.98 17.96 -21.70
N ARG A 320 -19.13 18.57 -21.98
CA ARG A 320 -19.42 19.99 -21.74
C ARG A 320 -19.58 20.28 -20.26
#